data_AF-A0A8X7BLL1-F1
#
_entry.id   AF-A0A8X7BLL1-F1
#
_cell.length_a   1.000
_cell.length_b   1.000
_cell.length_c   1.000
_cell.angle_alpha   90.00
_cell.angle_beta   90.00
_cell.angle_gamma   90.00
#
_symmetry.space_group_name_H-M   'P 1'
#
loop_
_entity.id
_entity.type
_entity.pdbx_description
1 polymer ?
#
loop_
_entity_poly.entity_id
_entity_poly.type
_entity_poly.pdbx_seq_one_letter_code
_entity_poly.pdbx_strand_id
1 'polypeptide(L)'
;MVLSYIQCLPSAIFQQDNARSHVACNVQGFFSSHQIELLPWPACSTNLSPIENTWSMLAQRLARDTPPAATPDQLWQYVEAAWTAVPQ
;
A
#
# COMPACT_ATOMS: atom_id res chain seq x y z
N MET A 1 -4.03 13.03 4.32
CA MET A 1 -2.91 13.07 3.36
C MET A 1 -1.76 12.28 3.98
N VAL A 2 -1.21 11.28 3.29
CA VAL A 2 -0.29 10.25 3.85
C VAL A 2 0.95 10.84 4.52
N LEU A 3 1.47 11.94 3.98
CA LEU A 3 2.64 12.65 4.52
C LEU A 3 2.40 13.16 5.96
N SER A 4 1.25 13.78 6.21
CA SER A 4 0.87 14.28 7.54
C SER A 4 0.74 13.14 8.55
N TYR A 5 0.29 11.97 8.10
CA TYR A 5 0.15 10.79 8.94
C TYR A 5 1.51 10.22 9.36
N ILE A 6 2.47 10.11 8.42
CA ILE A 6 3.83 9.65 8.70
C ILE A 6 4.54 10.61 9.66
N GLN A 7 4.36 11.93 9.49
CA GLN A 7 4.94 12.93 10.38
C GLN A 7 4.41 12.87 11.81
N CYS A 8 3.20 12.33 12.02
CA CYS A 8 2.65 12.09 13.35
C CYS A 8 3.17 10.79 14.00
N LEU A 9 3.99 10.00 13.31
CA LEU A 9 4.59 8.77 13.80
C LEU A 9 6.11 8.93 13.86
N PRO A 10 6.66 9.56 14.91
CA PRO A 10 8.06 9.98 14.96
C PRO A 10 9.08 8.84 14.93
N SER A 11 8.65 7.58 15.10
CA SER A 11 9.48 6.37 15.00
C SER A 11 9.04 5.43 13.87
N ALA A 12 8.19 5.88 12.94
CA ALA A 12 7.76 5.06 11.83
C ALA A 12 8.84 4.97 10.75
N ILE A 13 9.03 3.75 10.24
CA ILE A 13 9.87 3.46 9.09
C ILE A 13 8.93 3.10 7.94
N PHE A 14 9.08 3.76 6.80
CA PHE A 14 8.27 3.53 5.61
C PHE A 14 8.83 2.35 4.80
N GLN A 15 8.01 1.32 4.58
CA GLN A 15 8.37 0.19 3.73
C GLN A 15 7.80 0.40 2.33
N GLN A 16 8.66 0.24 1.32
CA GLN A 16 8.27 0.12 -0.10
C GLN A 16 9.09 -0.99 -0.75
N ASP A 17 8.63 -1.50 -1.89
CA ASP A 17 9.44 -2.39 -2.72
C ASP A 17 10.52 -1.60 -3.49
N ASN A 18 11.47 -2.31 -4.11
CA ASN A 18 12.52 -1.72 -4.94
C ASN A 18 12.11 -1.65 -6.42
N ALA A 19 10.83 -1.43 -6.74
CA ALA A 19 10.43 -1.15 -8.11
C ALA A 19 11.19 0.07 -8.66
N ARG A 20 11.49 0.07 -9.97
CA ARG A 20 12.30 1.15 -10.60
C ARG A 20 11.75 2.55 -10.33
N SER A 21 10.43 2.70 -10.28
CA SER A 21 9.75 3.95 -9.95
C SER A 21 10.02 4.41 -8.51
N HIS A 22 10.12 3.48 -7.56
CA HIS A 22 10.30 3.78 -6.13
C HIS A 22 11.75 4.09 -5.73
N VAL A 23 12.71 3.60 -6.53
CA VAL A 23 14.14 3.92 -6.36
C VAL A 23 14.63 5.04 -7.27
N ALA A 24 13.73 5.66 -8.04
CA ALA A 24 14.05 6.80 -8.89
C ALA A 24 14.57 7.98 -8.06
N CYS A 25 15.51 8.74 -8.63
CA CYS A 25 16.21 9.83 -7.91
C CYS A 25 15.25 10.88 -7.33
N ASN A 26 14.20 11.23 -8.07
CA ASN A 26 13.17 12.16 -7.61
C ASN A 26 12.40 11.62 -6.38
N VAL A 27 12.07 10.33 -6.35
CA VAL A 27 11.37 9.68 -5.24
C VAL A 27 12.28 9.58 -4.01
N GLN A 28 13.54 9.22 -4.20
CA GLN A 28 14.54 9.21 -3.12
C GLN A 28 14.78 10.62 -2.55
N GLY A 29 14.81 11.64 -3.41
CA GLY A 29 14.87 13.04 -3.00
C GLY A 29 13.64 13.49 -2.20
N PHE A 30 12.44 13.03 -2.58
CA PHE A 30 11.21 13.30 -1.83
C PHE A 30 11.29 12.77 -0.40
N PHE A 31 11.64 11.50 -0.20
CA PHE A 31 11.77 10.92 1.15
C PHE A 31 12.82 11.66 2.00
N SER A 32 13.96 11.97 1.40
CA SER A 32 15.04 12.71 2.08
C SER A 32 14.59 14.10 2.52
N SER A 33 13.92 14.86 1.65
CA SER A 33 13.44 16.22 1.95
C SER A 33 12.34 16.28 3.03
N HIS A 34 11.61 15.18 3.21
CA HIS A 34 10.53 15.07 4.20
C HIS A 34 10.94 14.29 5.47
N GLN A 35 12.22 13.93 5.60
CA GLN A 35 12.76 13.17 6.73
C GLN A 35 12.02 11.86 6.98
N ILE A 36 11.62 11.18 5.90
CA ILE A 36 10.95 9.88 5.97
C ILE A 36 12.03 8.81 5.91
N GLU A 37 12.12 7.98 6.96
CA GLU A 37 13.02 6.84 6.98
C GLU A 37 12.46 5.70 6.13
N LEU A 38 13.28 5.12 5.25
CA LEU A 38 12.92 3.97 4.43
C LEU A 38 13.48 2.67 5.03
N LEU A 39 12.65 1.62 5.09
CA LEU A 39 13.12 0.29 5.45
C LEU A 39 13.99 -0.26 4.31
N PRO A 40 15.25 -0.67 4.57
CA PRO A 40 16.05 -1.35 3.57
C PRO A 40 15.35 -2.64 3.15
N TRP A 41 14.96 -2.73 1.88
CA TRP A 41 14.21 -3.87 1.35
C TRP A 41 15.03 -4.59 0.27
N PRO A 42 15.05 -5.94 0.23
CA PRO A 42 15.73 -6.66 -0.85
C PRO A 42 14.92 -6.59 -2.15
N ALA A 43 15.62 -6.54 -3.29
CA ALA A 43 14.98 -6.64 -4.60
C ALA A 43 14.25 -7.98 -4.75
N CYS A 44 13.15 -8.01 -5.52
CA CYS A 44 12.36 -9.21 -5.81
C CYS A 44 11.80 -9.95 -4.59
N SER A 45 11.61 -9.26 -3.46
CA SER A 45 11.07 -9.82 -2.22
C SER A 45 9.57 -9.55 -2.06
N THR A 46 8.79 -9.80 -3.12
CA THR A 46 7.33 -9.57 -3.14
C THR A 46 6.63 -10.38 -2.04
N ASN A 47 7.05 -11.63 -1.81
CA ASN A 47 6.48 -12.50 -0.78
C ASN A 47 6.64 -12.01 0.67
N LEU A 48 7.48 -11.00 0.90
CA LEU A 48 7.74 -10.47 2.24
C LEU A 48 6.97 -9.18 2.53
N SER A 49 6.34 -8.55 1.54
CA SER A 49 5.71 -7.24 1.78
C SER A 49 4.36 -7.42 2.49
N PRO A 50 4.15 -6.76 3.64
CA PRO A 50 2.87 -6.80 4.36
C PRO A 50 1.68 -6.41 3.48
N ILE A 51 1.89 -5.56 2.47
CA ILE A 51 0.83 -5.09 1.57
C ILE A 51 0.25 -6.23 0.72
N GLU A 52 1.05 -7.22 0.33
CA GLU A 52 0.60 -8.37 -0.48
C GLU A 52 -0.38 -9.25 0.30
N ASN A 53 -0.18 -9.37 1.61
CA ASN A 53 -1.12 -10.06 2.48
C ASN A 53 -2.46 -9.30 2.55
N THR A 54 -2.41 -7.97 2.71
CA THR A 54 -3.62 -7.14 2.71
C THR A 54 -4.35 -7.22 1.37
N TRP A 55 -3.62 -7.18 0.23
CA TRP A 55 -4.22 -7.38 -1.10
C TRP A 55 -4.87 -8.74 -1.24
N SER A 56 -4.25 -9.80 -0.71
CA SER A 56 -4.82 -11.15 -0.72
C SER A 56 -6.12 -11.22 0.08
N MET A 57 -6.18 -10.59 1.26
CA MET A 57 -7.40 -10.52 2.07
C MET A 57 -8.52 -9.75 1.35
N LEU A 58 -8.20 -8.64 0.68
CA LEU A 58 -9.16 -7.89 -0.13
C LEU A 58 -9.68 -8.72 -1.30
N ALA A 59 -8.79 -9.34 -2.07
CA ALA A 59 -9.16 -10.16 -3.21
C ALA A 59 -10.06 -11.33 -2.81
N GLN A 60 -9.76 -12.00 -1.69
CA GLN A 60 -10.60 -13.07 -1.15
C GLN A 60 -12.00 -12.57 -0.73
N ARG A 61 -12.08 -11.38 -0.12
CA ARG A 61 -13.36 -10.76 0.25
C ARG A 61 -14.18 -10.39 -0.99
N LEU A 62 -13.56 -9.74 -1.97
CA LEU A 62 -14.23 -9.39 -3.22
C LEU A 62 -14.76 -10.64 -3.94
N ALA A 63 -13.95 -11.70 -4.02
CA ALA A 63 -14.35 -12.95 -4.65
C ALA A 63 -15.51 -13.67 -3.94
N ARG A 64 -15.61 -13.54 -2.61
CA ARG A 64 -16.63 -14.22 -1.80
C ARG A 64 -17.91 -13.40 -1.62
N ASP A 65 -17.76 -12.12 -1.35
CA ASP A 65 -18.81 -11.28 -0.77
C ASP A 65 -19.42 -10.30 -1.80
N THR A 66 -18.85 -10.20 -3.01
CA THR A 66 -19.32 -9.25 -4.03
C THR A 66 -19.66 -9.94 -5.34
N PRO A 67 -20.75 -9.54 -6.02
CA PRO A 67 -21.05 -10.01 -7.36
C PRO A 67 -20.05 -9.42 -8.37
N PRO A 68 -19.93 -9.99 -9.59
CA PRO A 68 -19.11 -9.41 -10.65
C PRO A 68 -19.52 -7.95 -10.92
N ALA A 69 -18.55 -7.04 -10.87
CA ALA A 69 -18.77 -5.64 -11.18
C ALA A 69 -18.97 -5.46 -12.70
N ALA A 70 -20.00 -4.70 -13.08
CA ALA A 70 -20.28 -4.35 -14.47
C ALA A 70 -19.51 -3.11 -14.94
N THR A 71 -19.04 -2.27 -14.00
CA THR A 71 -18.28 -1.04 -14.29
C THR A 71 -17.08 -0.87 -13.36
N PRO A 72 -16.06 -0.09 -13.77
CA PRO A 72 -14.94 0.27 -12.88
C PRO A 72 -15.39 0.98 -11.60
N ASP A 73 -16.39 1.86 -11.67
CA ASP A 73 -16.92 2.57 -10.50
C ASP A 73 -17.57 1.63 -9.50
N GLN A 74 -18.31 0.63 -9.99
CA GLN A 74 -18.90 -0.40 -9.14
C GLN A 74 -17.81 -1.26 -8.48
N LEU A 75 -16.75 -1.60 -9.23
CA LEU A 75 -15.60 -2.30 -8.65
C LEU A 75 -14.91 -1.46 -7.57
N TRP A 76 -14.76 -0.16 -7.79
CA TRP A 76 -14.17 0.76 -6.81
C TRP A 76 -14.97 0.78 -5.50
N GLN A 77 -16.31 0.89 -5.59
CA GLN A 77 -17.19 0.84 -4.41
C GLN A 77 -17.04 -0.47 -3.63
N TYR A 78 -16.90 -1.60 -4.33
CA TYR A 78 -16.68 -2.91 -3.71
C TYR A 78 -15.33 -2.99 -3.01
N VAL A 79 -14.26 -2.46 -3.63
CA VAL A 79 -12.93 -2.40 -3.04
C VAL A 79 -12.93 -1.53 -1.78
N GLU A 80 -13.54 -0.35 -1.81
CA GLU A 80 -13.65 0.55 -0.65
C GLU A 80 -14.42 -0.09 0.52
N ALA A 81 -15.53 -0.75 0.22
CA ALA A 81 -16.31 -1.48 1.21
C ALA A 81 -15.50 -2.64 1.81
N ALA A 82 -14.80 -3.41 0.97
CA ALA A 82 -13.95 -4.51 1.41
C ALA A 82 -12.78 -4.02 2.28
N TRP A 83 -12.16 -2.89 1.92
CA TRP A 83 -11.08 -2.25 2.68
C TRP A 83 -11.51 -1.84 4.07
N THR A 84 -12.67 -1.20 4.18
CA THR A 84 -13.22 -0.77 5.47
C THR A 84 -13.50 -1.95 6.41
N ALA A 85 -13.71 -3.15 5.86
CA ALA A 85 -13.97 -4.37 6.61
C ALA A 85 -12.70 -5.17 6.96
N VAL A 86 -11.51 -4.75 6.52
CA VAL A 86 -10.24 -5.38 6.92
C VAL A 86 -9.94 -5.02 8.38
N PRO A 87 -9.70 -6.01 9.27
CA PRO A 87 -9.33 -5.74 10.67
C PRO A 87 -8.08 -4.86 10.75
N GLN A 88 -8.08 -3.92 11.70
CA GLN A 88 -6.96 -3.02 11.99
C GLN A 88 -6.04 -3.59 13.06
#